data_AF-A0A150XXE9-F1
#
_entry.id   AF-A0A150XXE9-F1
#
_cell.length_a   1.000
_cell.length_b   1.000
_cell.length_c   1.000
_cell.angle_alpha   90.00
_cell.angle_beta   90.00
_cell.angle_gamma   90.00
#
_symmetry.space_group_name_H-M   'P 1'
#
loop_
_entity.id
_entity.type
_entity.pdbx_description
1 polymer ?
#
loop_
_entity_poly.entity_id
_entity_poly.type
_entity_poly.pdbx_seq_one_letter_code
_entity_poly.pdbx_strand_id
1 'polypeptide(L)'
;MKKQLFIFTFIIGLATSCSGNKVADNEIPSSTLSGFDQKETQYYSNGRRLYKTICQNCHMENGEGLGRLIPPLAKSDYLKNHRADLPRIIKYGLHGPVIVNGIEFNQPMPANPKLTDIEVAEILTYIGNTWGNEVGSFTTEEVISSLSEGQ
;
A
#
# COMPACT_ATOMS: atom_id res chain seq x y z
N MET A 1 -27.45 -26.01 66.21
CA MET A 1 -26.71 -27.11 65.55
C MET A 1 -26.33 -26.66 64.14
N LYS A 2 -25.00 -26.64 63.88
CA LYS A 2 -24.28 -26.85 62.60
C LYS A 2 -24.73 -26.03 61.36
N LYS A 3 -23.89 -25.08 60.91
CA LYS A 3 -22.96 -25.19 59.74
C LYS A 3 -23.75 -25.38 58.42
N GLN A 4 -23.64 -24.54 57.40
CA GLN A 4 -22.41 -24.26 56.67
C GLN A 4 -22.52 -22.95 55.87
N LEU A 5 -21.41 -22.23 55.93
CA LEU A 5 -20.96 -21.19 55.04
C LEU A 5 -20.63 -21.82 53.67
N PHE A 6 -21.29 -21.39 52.60
CA PHE A 6 -20.82 -21.62 51.23
C PHE A 6 -20.48 -20.26 50.60
N ILE A 7 -19.20 -19.89 50.77
CA ILE A 7 -18.54 -18.89 49.94
C ILE A 7 -18.27 -19.58 48.60
N PHE A 8 -19.07 -19.28 47.59
CA PHE A 8 -18.69 -19.54 46.20
C PHE A 8 -18.07 -18.27 45.65
N THR A 9 -16.76 -18.18 45.82
CA THR A 9 -15.88 -17.35 45.00
C THR A 9 -16.01 -17.87 43.56
N PHE A 10 -16.73 -17.17 42.70
CA PHE A 10 -16.61 -17.38 41.26
C PHE A 10 -15.99 -16.13 40.64
N ILE A 11 -14.80 -16.38 40.11
CA ILE A 11 -13.84 -15.43 39.56
C ILE A 11 -14.52 -14.61 38.46
N ILE A 12 -14.45 -13.29 38.62
CA ILE A 12 -14.75 -12.31 37.57
C ILE A 12 -13.70 -12.51 36.46
N GLY A 13 -14.02 -13.36 35.49
CA GLY A 13 -13.29 -13.45 34.24
C GLY A 13 -13.76 -12.32 33.31
N LEU A 14 -13.14 -11.15 33.40
CA LEU A 14 -13.20 -10.18 32.30
C LEU A 14 -12.42 -10.79 31.13
N ALA A 15 -13.11 -11.54 30.28
CA ALA A 15 -12.63 -11.80 28.94
C ALA A 15 -12.70 -10.47 28.17
N THR A 16 -11.60 -9.72 28.22
CA THR A 16 -11.37 -8.62 27.29
C THR A 16 -11.22 -9.21 25.91
N SER A 17 -12.36 -9.34 25.23
CA SER A 17 -12.42 -9.64 23.80
C SER A 17 -11.74 -8.50 23.06
N CYS A 18 -10.51 -8.72 22.60
CA CYS A 18 -9.91 -7.87 21.58
C CYS A 18 -10.73 -8.08 20.30
N SER A 19 -11.66 -7.17 20.03
CA SER A 19 -12.38 -7.11 18.77
C SER A 19 -11.38 -6.66 17.69
N GLY A 20 -10.69 -7.63 17.08
CA GLY A 20 -9.99 -7.42 15.83
C GLY A 20 -11.03 -7.16 14.75
N ASN A 21 -11.09 -5.93 14.26
CA ASN A 21 -11.88 -5.57 13.09
C ASN A 21 -11.49 -6.50 11.93
N LYS A 22 -12.41 -7.38 11.52
CA LYS A 22 -12.27 -8.15 10.29
C LYS A 22 -12.41 -7.17 9.13
N VAL A 23 -11.29 -6.78 8.55
CA VAL A 23 -11.27 -6.08 7.26
C VAL A 23 -11.75 -7.07 6.20
N ALA A 24 -12.83 -6.71 5.51
CA ALA A 24 -13.44 -7.52 4.47
C ALA A 24 -12.43 -7.87 3.36
N ASP A 25 -12.33 -9.16 3.17
CA ASP A 25 -11.50 -9.99 2.33
C ASP A 25 -12.02 -10.01 0.88
N ASN A 26 -11.38 -9.25 -0.02
CA ASN A 26 -10.96 -9.95 -1.24
C ASN A 26 -9.56 -10.45 -0.92
N GLU A 27 -9.43 -11.76 -0.75
CA GLU A 27 -8.21 -12.46 -0.35
C GLU A 27 -7.03 -11.99 -1.22
N ILE A 28 -5.96 -11.53 -0.56
CA ILE A 28 -4.68 -11.30 -1.21
C ILE A 28 -4.18 -12.68 -1.67
N PRO A 29 -3.77 -12.88 -2.93
CA PRO A 29 -3.30 -14.18 -3.40
C PRO A 29 -2.19 -14.71 -2.49
N SER A 30 -2.41 -15.89 -1.88
CA SER A 30 -1.45 -16.49 -0.96
C SER A 30 -0.06 -16.69 -1.57
N SER A 31 0.03 -16.79 -2.91
CA SER A 31 1.29 -16.88 -3.66
C SER A 31 2.10 -15.59 -3.67
N THR A 32 1.44 -14.43 -3.57
CA THR A 32 2.14 -13.14 -3.45
C THR A 32 2.73 -12.99 -2.04
N LEU A 33 2.03 -13.49 -1.02
CA LEU A 33 2.45 -13.38 0.38
C LEU A 33 3.46 -14.44 0.82
N SER A 34 3.55 -15.58 0.12
CA SER A 34 4.46 -16.67 0.52
C SER A 34 5.95 -16.30 0.48
N GLY A 35 6.31 -15.25 -0.26
CA GLY A 35 7.68 -14.72 -0.34
C GLY A 35 7.95 -13.50 0.55
N PHE A 36 6.93 -12.99 1.26
CA PHE A 36 7.04 -11.78 2.07
C PHE A 36 7.28 -12.11 3.54
N ASP A 37 8.09 -11.26 4.19
CA ASP A 37 8.11 -11.24 5.65
C ASP A 37 6.83 -10.59 6.23
N GLN A 38 6.74 -10.54 7.56
CA GLN A 38 5.59 -9.96 8.24
C GLN A 38 5.41 -8.46 7.94
N LYS A 39 6.52 -7.71 7.85
CA LYS A 39 6.49 -6.27 7.58
C LYS A 39 6.05 -6.01 6.14
N GLU A 40 6.56 -6.76 5.19
CA GLU A 40 6.18 -6.67 3.77
C GLU A 40 4.71 -7.03 3.56
N THR A 41 4.22 -8.07 4.23
CA THR A 41 2.80 -8.44 4.22
C THR A 41 1.93 -7.29 4.74
N GLN A 42 2.35 -6.65 5.84
CA GLN A 42 1.65 -5.49 6.39
C GLN A 42 1.67 -4.31 5.41
N TYR A 43 2.83 -4.03 4.79
CA TYR A 43 2.98 -2.93 3.84
C TYR A 43 2.12 -3.14 2.61
N TYR A 44 2.12 -4.35 2.05
CA TYR A 44 1.29 -4.70 0.92
C TYR A 44 -0.21 -4.55 1.24
N SER A 45 -0.65 -5.03 2.40
CA SER A 45 -2.06 -4.94 2.85
C SER A 45 -2.51 -3.49 3.04
N ASN A 46 -1.70 -2.68 3.73
CA ASN A 46 -1.98 -1.25 3.92
C ASN A 46 -1.92 -0.47 2.61
N GLY A 47 -0.92 -0.76 1.77
CA GLY A 47 -0.74 -0.17 0.46
C GLY A 47 -1.93 -0.40 -0.44
N ARG A 48 -2.51 -1.61 -0.41
CA ARG A 48 -3.75 -1.92 -1.13
C ARG A 48 -4.92 -1.04 -0.69
N ARG A 49 -5.10 -0.87 0.63
CA ARG A 49 -6.16 0.00 1.17
C ARG A 49 -5.95 1.44 0.73
N LEU A 50 -4.72 1.95 0.84
CA LEU A 50 -4.37 3.31 0.43
C LEU A 50 -4.57 3.52 -1.08
N TYR A 51 -4.15 2.56 -1.91
CA TYR A 51 -4.35 2.59 -3.36
C TYR A 51 -5.83 2.77 -3.72
N LYS A 52 -6.71 1.95 -3.11
CA LYS A 52 -8.16 2.02 -3.35
C LYS A 52 -8.74 3.40 -3.03
N THR A 53 -8.24 4.05 -1.98
CA THR A 53 -8.76 5.35 -1.53
C THR A 53 -8.17 6.53 -2.30
N ILE A 54 -6.91 6.43 -2.75
CA ILE A 54 -6.13 7.60 -3.19
C ILE A 54 -5.79 7.52 -4.69
N CYS A 55 -5.45 6.35 -5.19
CA CYS A 55 -4.86 6.18 -6.52
C CYS A 55 -5.85 5.62 -7.55
N GLN A 56 -6.76 4.75 -7.10
CA GLN A 56 -7.68 3.99 -7.95
C GLN A 56 -8.59 4.86 -8.82
N ASN A 57 -9.00 6.04 -8.34
CA ASN A 57 -9.89 6.93 -9.11
C ASN A 57 -9.29 7.39 -10.45
N CYS A 58 -7.96 7.37 -10.58
CA CYS A 58 -7.28 7.71 -11.83
C CYS A 58 -6.64 6.48 -12.48
N HIS A 59 -5.90 5.69 -11.71
CA HIS A 59 -5.17 4.52 -12.23
C HIS A 59 -6.02 3.25 -12.36
N MET A 60 -7.31 3.34 -12.01
CA MET A 60 -8.32 2.29 -12.08
C MET A 60 -8.09 1.12 -11.10
N GLU A 61 -9.06 0.23 -10.99
CA GLU A 61 -9.03 -0.84 -9.98
C GLU A 61 -7.89 -1.84 -10.21
N ASN A 62 -7.57 -2.12 -11.47
CA ASN A 62 -6.53 -3.09 -11.85
C ASN A 62 -5.25 -2.41 -12.35
N GLY A 63 -5.04 -1.12 -12.04
CA GLY A 63 -3.85 -0.39 -12.46
C GLY A 63 -3.75 -0.20 -13.97
N GLU A 64 -4.84 -0.40 -14.73
CA GLU A 64 -4.85 -0.34 -16.19
C GLU A 64 -4.80 1.08 -16.75
N GLY A 65 -4.97 2.10 -15.90
CA GLY A 65 -5.05 3.50 -16.33
C GLY A 65 -6.30 3.78 -17.16
N LEU A 66 -6.29 4.89 -17.91
CA LEU A 66 -7.44 5.33 -18.71
C LEU A 66 -6.99 5.71 -20.12
N GLY A 67 -6.99 4.72 -21.02
CA GLY A 67 -6.62 4.91 -22.43
C GLY A 67 -5.26 5.60 -22.58
N ARG A 68 -5.24 6.78 -23.22
CA ARG A 68 -4.04 7.62 -23.39
C ARG A 68 -4.02 8.84 -22.46
N LEU A 69 -4.91 8.88 -21.46
CA LEU A 69 -5.02 10.00 -20.51
C LEU A 69 -4.23 9.72 -19.25
N ILE A 70 -4.42 8.54 -18.65
CA ILE A 70 -3.75 8.14 -17.40
C ILE A 70 -2.89 6.91 -17.67
N PRO A 71 -1.59 6.92 -17.33
CA PRO A 71 -0.71 5.79 -17.57
C PRO A 71 -1.09 4.56 -16.75
N PRO A 72 -0.90 3.34 -17.31
CA PRO A 72 -1.06 2.11 -16.56
C PRO A 72 0.06 1.94 -15.53
N LEU A 73 -0.30 1.45 -14.35
CA LEU A 73 0.62 0.93 -13.34
C LEU A 73 0.84 -0.57 -13.50
N ALA A 74 -0.11 -1.29 -14.11
CA ALA A 74 0.00 -2.70 -14.40
C ALA A 74 1.08 -2.99 -15.46
N LYS A 75 2.02 -3.90 -15.15
CA LYS A 75 3.15 -4.27 -16.02
C LYS A 75 3.87 -3.04 -16.59
N SER A 76 4.10 -2.04 -15.73
CA SER A 76 4.66 -0.75 -16.15
C SER A 76 6.19 -0.81 -16.16
N ASP A 77 6.78 -0.63 -17.34
CA ASP A 77 8.23 -0.47 -17.50
C ASP A 77 8.76 0.75 -16.71
N TYR A 78 7.96 1.80 -16.65
CA TYR A 78 8.28 3.06 -15.99
C TYR A 78 8.56 2.87 -14.51
N LEU A 79 7.74 2.05 -13.82
CA LEU A 79 7.94 1.77 -12.39
C LEU A 79 9.30 1.12 -12.12
N LYS A 80 9.72 0.18 -12.98
CA LYS A 80 11.01 -0.51 -12.85
C LYS A 80 12.18 0.43 -13.15
N ASN A 81 12.06 1.24 -14.19
CA ASN A 81 13.15 2.09 -14.67
C ASN A 81 13.35 3.37 -13.84
N HIS A 82 12.33 3.81 -13.09
CA HIS A 82 12.35 5.08 -12.34
C HIS A 82 12.11 4.87 -10.85
N ARG A 83 12.45 3.70 -10.31
CA ARG A 83 12.20 3.31 -8.91
C ARG A 83 12.53 4.43 -7.90
N ALA A 84 13.70 5.05 -8.04
CA ALA A 84 14.19 6.09 -7.14
C ALA A 84 13.35 7.37 -7.13
N ASP A 85 12.60 7.63 -8.20
CA ASP A 85 11.82 8.85 -8.40
C ASP A 85 10.36 8.69 -7.98
N LEU A 86 9.86 7.45 -7.90
CA LEU A 86 8.45 7.16 -7.59
C LEU A 86 7.97 7.81 -6.27
N PRO A 87 8.75 7.82 -5.18
CA PRO A 87 8.32 8.50 -3.95
C PRO A 87 8.08 9.99 -4.16
N ARG A 88 8.93 10.65 -4.95
CA ARG A 88 8.79 12.08 -5.27
C ARG A 88 7.57 12.33 -6.16
N ILE A 89 7.31 11.46 -7.14
CA ILE A 89 6.13 11.56 -8.00
C ILE A 89 4.84 11.52 -7.16
N ILE A 90 4.75 10.63 -6.17
CA ILE A 90 3.58 10.56 -5.28
C ILE A 90 3.46 11.81 -4.40
N LYS A 91 4.57 12.25 -3.79
CA LYS A 91 4.57 13.34 -2.81
C LYS A 91 4.39 14.73 -3.44
N TYR A 92 5.02 14.93 -4.59
CA TYR A 92 5.19 16.25 -5.24
C TYR A 92 4.54 16.34 -6.63
N GLY A 93 3.98 15.24 -7.13
CA GLY A 93 3.34 15.19 -8.43
C GLY A 93 4.34 14.97 -9.57
N LEU A 94 3.80 14.95 -10.79
CA LEU A 94 4.57 14.80 -12.02
C LEU A 94 3.96 15.67 -13.10
N HIS A 95 4.83 16.40 -13.82
CA HIS A 95 4.46 17.26 -14.92
C HIS A 95 5.36 16.97 -16.12
N GLY A 96 4.85 17.24 -17.33
CA GLY A 96 5.58 16.99 -18.56
C GLY A 96 5.39 15.57 -19.10
N PRO A 97 5.93 15.32 -20.31
CA PRO A 97 5.70 14.07 -21.00
C PRO A 97 6.50 12.93 -20.36
N VAL A 98 5.87 11.77 -20.25
CA VAL A 98 6.50 10.49 -19.89
C VAL A 98 6.09 9.41 -20.85
N ILE A 99 6.94 8.40 -21.01
CA ILE A 99 6.66 7.22 -21.82
C ILE A 99 6.47 6.03 -20.89
N VAL A 100 5.30 5.39 -20.95
CA VAL A 100 4.97 4.18 -20.20
C VAL A 100 4.53 3.12 -21.18
N ASN A 101 5.22 1.98 -21.19
CA ASN A 101 4.99 0.86 -22.10
C ASN A 101 4.95 1.30 -23.58
N GLY A 102 5.84 2.22 -23.95
CA GLY A 102 5.94 2.78 -25.32
C GLY A 102 4.86 3.79 -25.71
N ILE A 103 3.98 4.18 -24.79
CA ILE A 103 2.93 5.20 -25.02
C ILE A 103 3.28 6.47 -24.27
N GLU A 104 3.20 7.62 -24.95
CA GLU A 104 3.40 8.93 -24.34
C GLU A 104 2.15 9.40 -23.56
N PHE A 105 2.38 9.93 -22.36
CA PHE A 105 1.40 10.57 -21.50
C PHE A 105 1.94 11.93 -21.05
N ASN A 106 1.06 12.95 -20.97
CA ASN A 106 1.47 14.30 -20.59
C ASN A 106 0.41 15.00 -19.70
N GLN A 107 -0.50 14.22 -19.11
CA GLN A 107 -1.41 14.76 -18.10
C GLN A 107 -0.67 14.90 -16.77
N PRO A 108 -0.86 16.01 -16.04
CA PRO A 108 -0.20 16.19 -14.75
C PRO A 108 -0.75 15.20 -13.72
N MET A 109 0.14 14.56 -12.97
CA MET A 109 -0.23 13.80 -11.78
C MET A 109 -0.19 14.75 -10.57
N PRO A 110 -1.31 14.99 -9.86
CA PRO A 110 -1.32 15.86 -8.70
C PRO A 110 -0.45 15.34 -7.56
N ALA A 111 0.18 16.27 -6.85
CA ALA A 111 0.93 15.99 -5.62
C ALA A 111 -0.01 15.54 -4.49
N ASN A 112 0.48 14.65 -3.62
CA ASN A 112 -0.16 14.37 -2.34
C ASN A 112 0.82 14.52 -1.16
N PRO A 113 1.12 15.76 -0.73
CA PRO A 113 2.10 16.02 0.32
C PRO A 113 1.63 15.58 1.72
N LYS A 114 0.35 15.21 1.88
CA LYS A 114 -0.22 14.78 3.16
C LYS A 114 0.10 13.32 3.50
N LEU A 115 0.44 12.51 2.50
CA LEU A 115 0.88 11.14 2.73
C LEU A 115 2.15 11.14 3.56
N THR A 116 2.20 10.31 4.59
CA THR A 116 3.43 10.06 5.34
C THR A 116 4.38 9.19 4.53
N ASP A 117 5.67 9.19 4.89
CA ASP A 117 6.69 8.48 4.12
C ASP A 117 6.49 6.95 4.18
N ILE A 118 5.96 6.45 5.30
CA ILE A 118 5.55 5.04 5.41
C ILE A 118 4.36 4.73 4.51
N GLU A 119 3.33 5.59 4.42
CA GLU A 119 2.19 5.36 3.52
C GLU A 119 2.62 5.35 2.05
N VAL A 120 3.61 6.18 1.68
CA VAL A 120 4.21 6.13 0.33
C VAL A 120 4.91 4.79 0.10
N ALA A 121 5.71 4.30 1.06
CA ALA A 121 6.37 3.00 0.97
C ALA A 121 5.35 1.84 0.86
N GLU A 122 4.26 1.90 1.62
CA GLU A 122 3.17 0.92 1.58
C GLU A 122 2.49 0.91 0.20
N ILE A 123 2.10 2.08 -0.32
CA ILE A 123 1.49 2.22 -1.65
C ILE A 123 2.41 1.64 -2.74
N LEU A 124 3.69 2.01 -2.73
CA LEU A 124 4.66 1.55 -3.73
C LEU A 124 4.94 0.05 -3.61
N THR A 125 4.97 -0.50 -2.39
CA THR A 125 5.10 -1.94 -2.16
C THR A 125 3.91 -2.70 -2.74
N TYR A 126 2.68 -2.19 -2.55
CA TYR A 126 1.51 -2.80 -3.17
C TYR A 126 1.59 -2.74 -4.70
N ILE A 127 1.80 -1.56 -5.28
CA ILE A 127 1.87 -1.38 -6.74
C ILE A 127 2.99 -2.24 -7.34
N GLY A 128 4.17 -2.23 -6.73
CA GLY A 128 5.38 -2.90 -7.22
C GLY A 128 5.31 -4.43 -7.25
N ASN A 129 4.31 -5.01 -6.55
CA ASN A 129 4.09 -6.45 -6.47
C ASN A 129 2.69 -6.87 -6.94
N THR A 130 1.94 -5.97 -7.59
CA THR A 130 0.61 -6.24 -8.13
C THR A 130 0.64 -6.20 -9.66
N TRP A 131 -0.32 -6.87 -10.30
CA TRP A 131 -0.56 -6.84 -11.75
C TRP A 131 0.63 -7.27 -12.62
N GLY A 132 1.49 -8.14 -12.10
CA GLY A 132 2.67 -8.64 -12.80
C GLY A 132 3.86 -7.67 -12.78
N ASN A 133 3.85 -6.69 -11.89
CA ASN A 133 5.04 -5.90 -11.59
C ASN A 133 6.03 -6.75 -10.75
N GLU A 134 7.31 -6.59 -11.05
CA GLU A 134 8.44 -7.21 -10.35
C GLU A 134 9.40 -6.11 -9.86
N VAL A 135 8.85 -5.11 -9.18
CA VAL A 135 9.61 -3.96 -8.67
C VAL A 135 10.10 -4.24 -7.24
N GLY A 136 9.34 -5.04 -6.48
CA GLY A 136 9.64 -5.40 -5.10
C GLY A 136 9.18 -4.38 -4.07
N SER A 137 9.39 -4.71 -2.79
CA SER A 137 8.99 -3.88 -1.65
C SER A 137 9.80 -2.59 -1.53
N PHE A 138 9.21 -1.55 -0.96
CA PHE A 138 9.87 -0.28 -0.64
C PHE A 138 9.98 -0.14 0.88
N THR A 139 11.13 0.32 1.36
CA THR A 139 11.31 0.64 2.78
C THR A 139 10.98 2.10 3.05
N THR A 140 10.58 2.43 4.28
CA THR A 140 10.38 3.83 4.69
C THR A 140 11.69 4.61 4.58
N GLU A 141 12.81 3.97 4.92
CA GLU A 141 14.14 4.56 4.85
C GLU A 141 14.53 4.91 3.41
N GLU A 142 14.27 4.01 2.45
CA GLU A 142 14.44 4.28 1.02
C GLU A 142 13.59 5.47 0.57
N VAL A 143 12.33 5.54 0.98
CA VAL A 143 11.45 6.68 0.66
C VAL A 143 12.01 7.98 1.23
N ILE A 144 12.46 8.01 2.47
CA ILE A 144 13.05 9.19 3.10
C ILE A 144 14.32 9.64 2.33
N SER A 145 15.17 8.71 1.92
CA SER A 145 16.36 9.02 1.11
C SER A 145 15.94 9.68 -0.22
N SER A 146 15.03 9.06 -0.96
CA SER A 146 14.51 9.58 -2.23
C SER A 146 13.89 10.98 -2.12
N LEU A 147 13.27 11.30 -0.97
CA LEU A 147 12.64 12.61 -0.74
C LEU A 147 13.65 13.68 -0.29
N SER A 148 14.78 13.30 0.32
CA SER A 148 15.81 14.25 0.78
C SER A 148 16.83 14.61 -0.30
N GLU A 149 17.10 13.71 -1.26
CA GLU A 149 18.03 13.94 -2.37
C GLU A 149 17.49 14.89 -3.47
N GLY A 150 16.18 15.11 -3.50
CA GLY A 150 15.50 15.97 -4.49
C GLY A 150 15.17 17.38 -4.00
N GLN A 151 15.69 17.78 -2.83
CA GLN A 151 15.56 19.13 -2.28
C GLN A 151 16.73 20.04 -2.67
#